data_AF-Q6YCU4-F1
#
_entry.id   AF-Q6YCU4-F1
#
_cell.length_a   1.000
_cell.length_b   1.000
_cell.length_c   1.000
_cell.angle_alpha   90.00
_cell.angle_beta   90.00
_cell.angle_gamma   90.00
#
_symmetry.space_group_name_H-M   'P 1'
#
loop_
_entity.id
_entity.type
_entity.pdbx_description
1 polymer ?
#
loop_
_entity_poly.entity_id
_entity_poly.type
_entity_poly.pdbx_seq_one_letter_code
_entity_poly.pdbx_strand_id
1 'polypeptide(L)'
;GGKLGYKQTDIAGTGLTFDIAFKFASNTDWEGKSNTGAPAAGVTPSKYGLGGDILFGWERTREDGVQEYIKVELTGNSTLSSGYAQPPANILWDVGAKVSMKLWGLCALAATDVGHKKDGANGDVGADALLTLGYRWFSAGGYFASKASNVFGGVFLTNNMTAHDCAAYIKLETKGSDPDTSFLEGLDLGVDVCTYMPVHAPADINFPVYGKVWGSYRHDMGEYGWVKVYANLYGGTNKKNDAPATKWKAEYCGYYECGVVVSPLEK
;
A
#
# COMPACT_ATOMS: atom_id res chain seq x y z
N GLY A 1 2.81 -16.56 -15.44
CA GLY A 1 1.69 -15.65 -15.76
C GLY A 1 2.12 -14.67 -16.84
N GLY A 2 1.18 -13.95 -17.44
CA GLY A 2 1.42 -12.94 -18.48
C GLY A 2 0.50 -11.73 -18.35
N LYS A 3 0.96 -10.59 -18.85
CA LYS A 3 0.19 -9.33 -18.94
C LYS A 3 0.10 -8.95 -20.41
N LEU A 4 -1.11 -8.71 -20.92
CA LEU A 4 -1.34 -8.14 -22.23
C LEU A 4 -2.10 -6.84 -22.06
N GLY A 5 -1.62 -5.75 -22.64
CA GLY A 5 -2.25 -4.46 -22.48
C GLY A 5 -1.91 -3.48 -23.58
N TYR A 6 -2.63 -2.37 -23.55
CA TYR A 6 -2.43 -1.20 -24.38
C TYR A 6 -2.17 -0.01 -23.48
N LYS A 7 -1.09 0.73 -23.76
CA LYS A 7 -0.75 1.95 -23.06
C LYS A 7 -0.48 3.05 -24.07
N GLN A 8 -1.15 4.19 -23.90
CA GLN A 8 -0.82 5.43 -24.58
C GLN A 8 -0.71 6.55 -23.55
N THR A 9 0.43 7.22 -23.57
CA THR A 9 0.71 8.41 -22.77
C THR A 9 0.69 9.64 -23.66
N ASP A 10 0.28 10.76 -23.11
CA ASP A 10 0.27 12.05 -23.79
C ASP A 10 -0.46 12.03 -25.15
N ILE A 11 -1.72 11.58 -25.13
CA ILE A 11 -2.56 11.45 -26.32
C ILE A 11 -2.68 12.82 -27.00
N ALA A 12 -2.12 12.93 -28.20
CA ALA A 12 -2.10 14.15 -29.01
C ALA A 12 -1.51 15.39 -28.30
N GLY A 13 -0.57 15.22 -27.37
CA GLY A 13 0.06 16.34 -26.65
C GLY A 13 -0.84 17.01 -25.61
N THR A 14 -1.92 16.35 -25.20
CA THR A 14 -2.91 16.91 -24.25
C THR A 14 -2.59 16.60 -22.79
N GLY A 15 -1.59 15.77 -22.53
CA GLY A 15 -1.32 15.18 -21.22
C GLY A 15 -2.24 14.01 -20.84
N LEU A 16 -3.26 13.69 -21.67
CA LEU A 16 -4.15 12.56 -21.40
C LEU A 16 -3.41 11.23 -21.55
N THR A 17 -3.66 10.30 -20.63
CA THR A 17 -3.08 8.96 -20.59
C THR A 17 -4.18 7.92 -20.45
N PHE A 18 -4.05 6.83 -21.20
CA PHE A 18 -4.89 5.66 -21.10
C PHE A 18 -4.01 4.41 -21.04
N ASP A 19 -4.22 3.57 -20.03
CA ASP A 19 -3.56 2.27 -19.89
C ASP A 19 -4.62 1.23 -19.55
N ILE A 20 -4.65 0.13 -20.28
CA ILE A 20 -5.54 -1.01 -20.02
C ILE A 20 -4.74 -2.28 -20.15
N ALA A 21 -4.94 -3.21 -19.22
CA ALA A 21 -4.31 -4.51 -19.32
C ALA A 21 -5.15 -5.62 -18.72
N PHE A 22 -4.95 -6.80 -19.28
CA PHE A 22 -5.42 -8.08 -18.78
C PHE A 22 -4.24 -8.88 -18.25
N LYS A 23 -4.44 -9.51 -17.10
CA LYS A 23 -3.45 -10.29 -16.38
C LYS A 23 -3.93 -11.72 -16.25
N PHE A 24 -3.02 -12.65 -16.49
CA PHE A 24 -3.23 -14.08 -16.34
C PHE A 24 -2.14 -14.63 -15.43
N ALA A 25 -2.54 -15.33 -14.38
CA ALA A 25 -1.63 -16.01 -13.46
C ALA A 25 -1.98 -17.49 -13.36
N SER A 26 -0.96 -18.32 -13.22
CA SER A 26 -1.09 -19.73 -12.87
C SER A 26 0.04 -20.04 -11.90
N ASN A 27 -0.23 -20.84 -10.89
CA ASN A 27 0.80 -21.36 -9.98
C ASN A 27 1.68 -22.44 -10.62
N THR A 28 1.56 -22.69 -11.94
CA THR A 28 2.38 -23.63 -12.74
C THR A 28 2.35 -25.09 -12.28
N ASP A 29 1.50 -25.44 -11.31
CA ASP A 29 1.31 -26.81 -10.85
C ASP A 29 0.35 -27.54 -11.78
N TRP A 30 0.84 -27.92 -12.96
CA TRP A 30 0.04 -28.55 -14.03
C TRP A 30 -0.01 -30.07 -13.89
N GLU A 31 0.88 -30.65 -13.09
CA GLU A 31 1.10 -32.08 -13.07
C GLU A 31 0.43 -32.77 -11.89
N GLY A 32 0.19 -32.11 -10.75
CA GLY A 32 -0.42 -32.75 -9.58
C GLY A 32 0.26 -34.07 -9.17
N LYS A 33 1.55 -34.24 -9.53
CA LYS A 33 2.25 -35.50 -9.38
C LYS A 33 2.82 -35.60 -7.98
N SER A 34 2.44 -36.65 -7.28
CA SER A 34 3.27 -37.18 -6.20
C SER A 34 4.58 -37.72 -6.80
N ASN A 35 5.69 -37.60 -6.07
CA ASN A 35 7.00 -38.16 -6.47
C ASN A 35 7.02 -39.70 -6.60
N THR A 36 5.86 -40.38 -6.50
CA THR A 36 5.72 -41.83 -6.42
C THR A 36 4.74 -42.43 -7.45
N GLY A 37 4.22 -41.65 -8.40
CA GLY A 37 3.44 -42.18 -9.54
C GLY A 37 2.03 -42.71 -9.24
N ALA A 38 1.51 -42.50 -8.02
CA ALA A 38 0.11 -42.76 -7.68
C ALA A 38 -0.68 -41.43 -7.62
N PRO A 39 -1.98 -41.41 -7.99
CA PRO A 39 -2.81 -40.23 -7.79
C PRO A 39 -2.90 -39.94 -6.30
N ALA A 40 -2.43 -38.75 -5.89
CA ALA A 40 -2.48 -38.35 -4.48
C ALA A 40 -3.94 -38.12 -4.07
N ALA A 41 -4.43 -38.83 -3.07
CA ALA A 41 -5.68 -38.45 -2.42
C ALA A 41 -5.52 -37.02 -1.87
N GLY A 42 -6.33 -36.07 -2.33
CA GLY A 42 -6.21 -34.65 -1.94
C GLY A 42 -5.46 -33.74 -2.92
N VAL A 43 -5.44 -34.05 -4.23
CA VAL A 43 -4.90 -33.15 -5.27
C VAL A 43 -5.49 -31.75 -5.11
N THR A 44 -4.65 -30.78 -4.72
CA THR A 44 -5.03 -29.37 -4.72
C THR A 44 -5.03 -28.92 -6.18
N PRO A 45 -6.17 -28.50 -6.74
CA PRO A 45 -6.21 -28.11 -8.14
C PRO A 45 -5.35 -26.85 -8.37
N SER A 46 -4.78 -26.73 -9.58
CA SER A 46 -3.95 -25.59 -9.97
C SER A 46 -4.69 -24.27 -9.70
N LYS A 47 -3.98 -23.29 -9.13
CA LYS A 47 -4.53 -21.95 -8.90
C LYS A 47 -4.39 -21.15 -10.19
N TYR A 48 -5.50 -20.63 -10.69
CA TYR A 48 -5.54 -19.72 -11.83
C TYR A 48 -6.05 -18.36 -11.37
N GLY A 49 -5.38 -17.30 -11.82
CA GLY A 49 -5.79 -15.92 -11.59
C GLY A 49 -6.09 -15.24 -12.92
N LEU A 50 -7.20 -14.51 -12.96
CA LEU A 50 -7.57 -13.63 -14.05
C LEU A 50 -7.79 -12.24 -13.47
N GLY A 51 -7.26 -11.21 -14.10
CA GLY A 51 -7.52 -9.86 -13.66
C GLY A 51 -7.25 -8.83 -14.73
N GLY A 52 -7.45 -7.58 -14.37
CA GLY A 52 -7.16 -6.46 -15.24
C GLY A 52 -7.03 -5.15 -14.49
N ASP A 53 -6.37 -4.21 -15.14
CA ASP A 53 -6.21 -2.83 -14.70
C ASP A 53 -6.64 -1.89 -15.82
N ILE A 54 -7.32 -0.82 -15.46
CA ILE A 54 -7.61 0.32 -16.33
C ILE A 54 -7.15 1.58 -15.60
N LEU A 55 -6.38 2.42 -16.27
CA LEU A 55 -5.97 3.73 -15.81
C LEU A 55 -6.39 4.77 -16.85
N PHE A 56 -7.12 5.78 -16.38
CA PHE A 56 -7.34 7.03 -17.08
C PHE A 56 -6.61 8.14 -16.33
N GLY A 57 -5.81 8.91 -17.05
CA GLY A 57 -4.99 9.95 -16.45
C GLY A 57 -4.99 11.22 -17.28
N TRP A 58 -4.72 12.32 -16.59
CA TRP A 58 -4.19 13.53 -17.17
C TRP A 58 -2.94 13.88 -16.38
N GLU A 59 -1.86 14.23 -17.07
CA GLU A 59 -0.60 14.65 -16.46
C GLU A 59 -0.03 15.85 -17.23
N ARG A 60 0.58 16.78 -16.51
CA ARG A 60 1.44 17.80 -17.11
C ARG A 60 2.63 18.10 -16.22
N THR A 61 3.70 18.57 -16.81
CA THR A 61 4.82 19.16 -16.07
C THR A 61 4.74 20.67 -16.21
N ARG A 62 4.67 21.38 -15.09
CA ARG A 62 4.73 22.85 -15.07
C ARG A 62 6.14 23.34 -15.39
N GLU A 63 6.26 24.63 -15.72
CA GLU A 63 7.55 25.28 -16.01
C GLU A 63 8.55 25.19 -14.84
N ASP A 64 8.05 25.18 -13.60
CA ASP A 64 8.85 25.03 -12.38
C ASP A 64 9.20 23.56 -12.06
N GLY A 65 8.90 22.61 -12.95
CA GLY A 65 9.24 21.19 -12.81
C GLY A 65 8.24 20.39 -11.98
N VAL A 66 7.17 21.00 -11.47
CA VAL A 66 6.12 20.29 -10.72
C VAL A 66 5.31 19.40 -11.67
N GLN A 67 5.26 18.10 -11.40
CA GLN A 67 4.33 17.19 -12.06
C GLN A 67 2.94 17.31 -11.42
N GLU A 68 1.96 17.65 -12.25
CA GLU A 68 0.55 17.72 -11.90
C GLU A 68 -0.20 16.58 -12.58
N TYR A 69 -1.19 16.02 -11.89
CA TYR A 69 -1.97 14.93 -12.43
C TYR A 69 -3.35 14.78 -11.81
N ILE A 70 -4.22 14.12 -12.56
CA ILE A 70 -5.45 13.48 -12.07
C ILE A 70 -5.44 12.07 -12.65
N LYS A 71 -5.61 11.05 -11.80
CA LYS A 71 -5.61 9.64 -12.20
C LYS A 71 -6.80 8.93 -11.59
N VAL A 72 -7.43 8.09 -12.41
CA VAL A 72 -8.45 7.12 -12.01
C VAL A 72 -7.92 5.74 -12.39
N GLU A 73 -7.75 4.88 -11.41
CA GLU A 73 -7.28 3.52 -11.54
C GLU A 73 -8.39 2.57 -11.10
N LEU A 74 -8.74 1.61 -11.95
CA LEU A 74 -9.68 0.54 -11.66
C LEU A 74 -8.93 -0.77 -11.79
N THR A 75 -9.09 -1.66 -10.82
CA THR A 75 -8.48 -2.99 -10.83
C THR A 75 -9.54 -4.01 -10.48
N GLY A 76 -9.51 -5.16 -11.14
CA GLY A 76 -10.34 -6.29 -10.77
C GLY A 76 -9.56 -7.57 -10.97
N ASN A 77 -9.51 -8.43 -9.96
CA ASN A 77 -8.89 -9.73 -10.05
C ASN A 77 -9.85 -10.81 -9.54
N SER A 78 -9.63 -12.02 -10.02
CA SER A 78 -10.31 -13.22 -9.58
C SER A 78 -9.30 -14.36 -9.54
N THR A 79 -9.40 -15.20 -8.52
CA THR A 79 -8.53 -16.37 -8.36
C THR A 79 -9.38 -17.59 -8.05
N LEU A 80 -9.11 -18.68 -8.78
CA LEU A 80 -9.63 -20.00 -8.45
C LEU A 80 -8.79 -20.57 -7.30
N SER A 81 -9.41 -20.73 -6.13
CA SER A 81 -8.75 -21.21 -4.90
C SER A 81 -8.73 -22.74 -4.80
N SER A 82 -8.03 -23.27 -3.79
CA SER A 82 -8.11 -24.68 -3.43
C SER A 82 -9.56 -25.07 -3.12
N GLY A 83 -10.13 -25.93 -3.96
CA GLY A 83 -11.54 -26.35 -3.88
C GLY A 83 -12.50 -25.65 -4.84
N TYR A 84 -12.05 -24.86 -5.81
CA TYR A 84 -12.95 -24.29 -6.83
C TYR A 84 -13.77 -25.35 -7.59
N ALA A 85 -13.25 -26.58 -7.70
CA ALA A 85 -13.91 -27.70 -8.35
C ALA A 85 -15.04 -28.33 -7.53
N GLN A 86 -15.18 -27.97 -6.24
CA GLN A 86 -16.26 -28.45 -5.38
C GLN A 86 -17.46 -27.49 -5.48
N PRO A 87 -18.69 -28.00 -5.71
CA PRO A 87 -19.88 -27.16 -5.72
C PRO A 87 -20.33 -26.77 -4.29
N PRO A 88 -20.70 -25.49 -4.05
CA PRO A 88 -20.62 -24.36 -4.97
C PRO A 88 -19.17 -23.89 -5.18
N ALA A 89 -18.81 -23.60 -6.44
CA ALA A 89 -17.45 -23.22 -6.81
C ALA A 89 -16.99 -21.97 -6.03
N ASN A 90 -15.87 -22.11 -5.31
CA ASN A 90 -15.35 -21.04 -4.48
C ASN A 90 -14.35 -20.16 -5.26
N ILE A 91 -14.89 -19.11 -5.89
CA ILE A 91 -14.12 -18.10 -6.63
C ILE A 91 -13.77 -16.94 -5.69
N LEU A 92 -12.48 -16.64 -5.58
CA LEU A 92 -12.00 -15.44 -4.90
C LEU A 92 -12.00 -14.30 -5.90
N TRP A 93 -12.35 -13.12 -5.46
CA TRP A 93 -12.33 -11.94 -6.31
C TRP A 93 -12.09 -10.70 -5.46
N ASP A 94 -11.50 -9.69 -6.09
CA ASP A 94 -11.25 -8.37 -5.55
C ASP A 94 -11.46 -7.35 -6.65
N VAL A 95 -12.10 -6.24 -6.31
CA VAL A 95 -12.27 -5.09 -7.19
C VAL A 95 -11.92 -3.84 -6.42
N GLY A 96 -11.09 -3.00 -7.02
CA GLY A 96 -10.63 -1.77 -6.41
C GLY A 96 -10.71 -0.59 -7.35
N ALA A 97 -10.91 0.58 -6.77
CA ALA A 97 -10.85 1.85 -7.46
C ALA A 97 -9.97 2.82 -6.67
N LYS A 98 -9.18 3.63 -7.37
CA LYS A 98 -8.37 4.69 -6.80
C LYS A 98 -8.46 5.93 -7.66
N VAL A 99 -8.80 7.05 -7.04
CA VAL A 99 -8.69 8.38 -7.62
C VAL A 99 -7.56 9.09 -6.91
N SER A 100 -6.63 9.68 -7.65
CA SER A 100 -5.56 10.48 -7.08
C SER A 100 -5.31 11.74 -7.88
N MET A 101 -4.97 12.83 -7.20
CA MET A 101 -4.65 14.11 -7.83
C MET A 101 -3.47 14.79 -7.15
N LYS A 102 -2.73 15.56 -7.95
CA LYS A 102 -1.79 16.59 -7.50
C LYS A 102 -1.96 17.82 -8.38
N LEU A 103 -2.40 18.94 -7.81
CA LEU A 103 -2.64 20.21 -8.52
C LEU A 103 -2.25 21.37 -7.63
N TRP A 104 -1.31 22.22 -8.04
CA TRP A 104 -0.93 23.44 -7.32
C TRP A 104 -0.67 23.24 -5.80
N GLY A 105 0.10 22.20 -5.46
CA GLY A 105 0.36 21.81 -4.08
C GLY A 105 -0.78 21.09 -3.37
N LEU A 106 -2.02 21.07 -3.89
CA LEU A 106 -3.08 20.20 -3.38
C LEU A 106 -2.80 18.76 -3.78
N CYS A 107 -2.92 17.83 -2.85
CA CYS A 107 -2.96 16.40 -3.13
C CYS A 107 -4.21 15.77 -2.53
N ALA A 108 -4.82 14.85 -3.27
CA ALA A 108 -5.89 14.04 -2.74
C ALA A 108 -5.80 12.62 -3.28
N LEU A 109 -6.21 11.66 -2.46
CA LEU A 109 -6.31 10.26 -2.83
C LEU A 109 -7.55 9.67 -2.15
N ALA A 110 -8.39 9.03 -2.94
CA ALA A 110 -9.47 8.19 -2.45
C ALA A 110 -9.30 6.81 -3.09
N ALA A 111 -9.23 5.76 -2.29
CA ALA A 111 -9.13 4.39 -2.76
C ALA A 111 -10.11 3.49 -2.00
N THR A 112 -10.60 2.45 -2.67
CA THR A 112 -11.46 1.42 -2.10
C THR A 112 -11.10 0.08 -2.71
N ASP A 113 -11.14 -0.99 -1.92
CA ASP A 113 -11.06 -2.38 -2.37
C ASP A 113 -12.21 -3.16 -1.73
N VAL A 114 -12.89 -3.99 -2.53
CA VAL A 114 -13.95 -4.89 -2.10
C VAL A 114 -13.68 -6.25 -2.67
N GLY A 115 -13.69 -7.27 -1.82
CA GLY A 115 -13.37 -8.61 -2.30
C GLY A 115 -13.82 -9.72 -1.37
N HIS A 116 -13.90 -10.90 -1.96
CA HIS A 116 -14.12 -12.16 -1.29
C HIS A 116 -12.77 -12.91 -1.20
N LYS A 117 -12.19 -12.94 0.00
CA LYS A 117 -10.86 -13.53 0.28
C LYS A 117 -11.04 -14.81 1.11
N LYS A 118 -10.57 -15.95 0.60
CA LYS A 118 -10.52 -17.22 1.35
C LYS A 118 -9.10 -17.42 1.83
N ASP A 119 -8.94 -17.20 3.13
CA ASP A 119 -8.21 -18.07 4.06
C ASP A 119 -8.21 -17.36 5.42
N GLY A 120 -9.23 -17.62 6.26
CA GLY A 120 -9.26 -17.15 7.66
C GLY A 120 -10.54 -16.51 8.21
N ALA A 121 -11.58 -16.22 7.41
CA ALA A 121 -12.88 -15.76 7.91
C ALA A 121 -14.02 -16.16 6.95
N ASN A 122 -14.85 -17.12 7.36
CA ASN A 122 -16.24 -17.44 6.95
C ASN A 122 -16.82 -17.14 5.53
N GLY A 123 -16.03 -16.87 4.49
CA GLY A 123 -16.58 -16.51 3.17
C GLY A 123 -17.22 -15.12 3.14
N ASP A 124 -16.81 -14.24 4.05
CA ASP A 124 -17.35 -12.89 4.16
C ASP A 124 -16.74 -11.97 3.08
N VAL A 125 -17.56 -11.05 2.58
CA VAL A 125 -17.09 -9.97 1.71
C VAL A 125 -16.40 -8.90 2.54
N GLY A 126 -15.11 -8.72 2.29
CA GLY A 126 -14.29 -7.66 2.86
C GLY A 126 -14.39 -6.38 2.04
N ALA A 127 -14.33 -5.24 2.72
CA ALA A 127 -14.21 -3.93 2.08
C ALA A 127 -13.24 -3.07 2.87
N ASP A 128 -12.37 -2.33 2.21
CA ASP A 128 -11.60 -1.26 2.83
C ASP A 128 -11.56 0.00 1.97
N ALA A 129 -11.27 1.13 2.60
CA ALA A 129 -11.20 2.42 1.95
C ALA A 129 -10.14 3.31 2.61
N LEU A 130 -9.49 4.13 1.79
CA LEU A 130 -8.50 5.12 2.19
C LEU A 130 -8.88 6.47 1.62
N LEU A 131 -8.90 7.51 2.45
CA LEU A 131 -8.99 8.89 2.03
C LEU A 131 -7.76 9.65 2.54
N THR A 132 -7.16 10.46 1.69
CA THR A 132 -6.06 11.37 2.02
C THR A 132 -6.31 12.70 1.35
N LEU A 133 -6.09 13.77 2.10
CA LEU A 133 -6.09 15.15 1.62
C LEU A 133 -4.83 15.83 2.13
N GLY A 134 -4.21 16.65 1.30
CA GLY A 134 -3.04 17.42 1.71
C GLY A 134 -2.87 18.67 0.89
N TYR A 135 -2.12 19.59 1.47
CA TYR A 135 -1.69 20.82 0.82
C TYR A 135 -0.23 21.08 1.17
N ARG A 136 0.62 21.11 0.14
CA ARG A 136 2.07 21.28 0.23
C ARG A 136 2.66 20.33 1.25
N TRP A 137 3.18 20.87 2.35
CA TRP A 137 3.85 20.13 3.40
C TRP A 137 2.92 19.29 4.25
N PHE A 138 1.63 19.63 4.33
CA PHE A 138 0.72 18.99 5.27
C PHE A 138 -0.19 17.98 4.56
N SER A 139 -0.38 16.80 5.14
CA SER A 139 -1.41 15.86 4.72
C SER A 139 -2.06 15.16 5.92
N ALA A 140 -3.30 14.78 5.75
CA ALA A 140 -4.06 13.98 6.71
C ALA A 140 -4.94 12.99 5.95
N GLY A 141 -5.24 11.87 6.60
CA GLY A 141 -6.07 10.85 5.98
C GLY A 141 -6.66 9.88 6.98
N GLY A 142 -7.63 9.12 6.49
CA GLY A 142 -8.32 8.09 7.23
C GLY A 142 -8.39 6.80 6.42
N TYR A 143 -8.26 5.68 7.11
CA TYR A 143 -8.49 4.34 6.58
C TYR A 143 -9.66 3.72 7.32
N PHE A 144 -10.47 2.96 6.60
CA PHE A 144 -11.58 2.17 7.14
C PHE A 144 -11.52 0.77 6.55
N ALA A 145 -11.72 -0.25 7.37
CA ALA A 145 -11.85 -1.63 6.92
C ALA A 145 -13.03 -2.33 7.60
N SER A 146 -13.73 -3.15 6.84
CA SER A 146 -14.74 -4.06 7.36
C SER A 146 -14.10 -5.17 8.20
N LYS A 147 -14.90 -5.85 9.01
CA LYS A 147 -14.47 -7.00 9.81
C LYS A 147 -13.64 -8.02 9.01
N ALA A 148 -14.05 -8.28 7.78
CA ALA A 148 -13.43 -9.29 6.92
C ALA A 148 -12.17 -8.79 6.20
N SER A 149 -11.94 -7.47 6.17
CA SER A 149 -10.70 -6.84 5.67
C SER A 149 -9.81 -6.30 6.80
N ASN A 150 -10.05 -6.75 8.04
CA ASN A 150 -9.36 -6.20 9.19
C ASN A 150 -7.85 -6.57 9.16
N VAL A 151 -6.97 -5.57 9.27
CA VAL A 151 -5.51 -5.76 9.21
C VAL A 151 -4.83 -5.57 10.57
N PHE A 152 -5.59 -5.16 11.60
CA PHE A 152 -5.05 -4.82 12.91
C PHE A 152 -5.25 -5.92 13.98
N GLY A 153 -6.14 -6.87 13.73
CA GLY A 153 -6.35 -8.03 14.58
C GLY A 153 -5.06 -8.83 14.76
N GLY A 154 -4.62 -9.05 16.01
CA GLY A 154 -3.40 -9.79 16.33
C GLY A 154 -2.09 -8.98 16.32
N VAL A 155 -2.08 -7.75 15.75
CA VAL A 155 -0.91 -6.86 15.79
C VAL A 155 -0.99 -5.91 16.99
N PHE A 156 -2.15 -5.26 17.18
CA PHE A 156 -2.35 -4.25 18.22
C PHE A 156 -3.38 -4.66 19.28
N LEU A 157 -4.29 -5.57 18.96
CA LEU A 157 -5.39 -5.94 19.84
C LEU A 157 -5.28 -7.41 20.28
N THR A 158 -5.46 -7.64 21.59
CA THR A 158 -5.47 -8.98 22.20
C THR A 158 -6.80 -9.71 21.95
N ASN A 159 -7.88 -8.94 21.80
CA ASN A 159 -9.23 -9.45 21.53
C ASN A 159 -9.60 -9.29 20.05
N ASN A 160 -10.43 -10.20 19.56
CA ASN A 160 -10.99 -10.10 18.21
C ASN A 160 -11.90 -8.86 18.11
N MET A 161 -11.73 -8.12 17.02
CA MET A 161 -12.63 -7.05 16.61
C MET A 161 -14.06 -7.59 16.43
N THR A 162 -15.04 -6.84 16.96
CA THR A 162 -16.46 -7.19 16.84
C THR A 162 -17.08 -6.69 15.53
N ALA A 163 -16.60 -5.56 14.97
CA ALA A 163 -17.20 -4.91 13.79
C ALA A 163 -16.23 -4.31 12.74
N HIS A 164 -15.61 -3.13 12.96
CA HIS A 164 -14.86 -2.40 11.92
C HIS A 164 -13.58 -1.76 12.44
N ASP A 165 -12.56 -1.68 11.58
CA ASP A 165 -11.27 -1.05 11.88
C ASP A 165 -11.21 0.33 11.23
N CYS A 166 -10.73 1.35 11.95
CA CYS A 166 -10.30 2.59 11.33
C CYS A 166 -8.93 3.04 11.83
N ALA A 167 -8.27 3.85 11.01
CA ALA A 167 -7.05 4.53 11.39
C ALA A 167 -7.08 5.95 10.83
N ALA A 168 -6.43 6.88 11.51
CA ALA A 168 -6.23 8.23 10.99
C ALA A 168 -4.78 8.63 11.13
N TYR A 169 -4.28 9.42 10.19
CA TYR A 169 -2.93 9.95 10.26
C TYR A 169 -2.87 11.43 9.92
N ILE A 170 -1.83 12.07 10.44
CA ILE A 170 -1.36 13.38 10.01
C ILE A 170 0.11 13.27 9.63
N LYS A 171 0.55 14.09 8.68
CA LYS A 171 1.91 14.10 8.19
C LYS A 171 2.33 15.51 7.78
N LEU A 172 3.56 15.87 8.15
CA LEU A 172 4.27 17.02 7.62
C LEU A 172 5.53 16.55 6.91
N GLU A 173 5.71 16.91 5.63
CA GLU A 173 6.91 16.54 4.87
C GLU A 173 7.37 17.65 3.92
N THR A 174 8.69 17.79 3.79
CA THR A 174 9.37 18.49 2.69
C THR A 174 10.10 17.45 1.86
N LYS A 175 10.06 17.59 0.54
CA LYS A 175 10.86 16.78 -0.39
C LYS A 175 11.76 17.69 -1.20
N GLY A 176 13.06 17.42 -1.14
CA GLY A 176 14.07 18.28 -1.77
C GLY A 176 13.92 18.36 -3.29
N SER A 177 13.28 17.34 -3.89
CA SER A 177 13.02 17.24 -5.33
C SER A 177 11.63 17.74 -5.77
N ASP A 178 10.79 18.24 -4.85
CA ASP A 178 9.42 18.66 -5.16
C ASP A 178 9.24 20.16 -4.91
N PRO A 179 9.16 21.00 -5.95
CA PRO A 179 9.08 22.45 -5.81
C PRO A 179 7.89 22.95 -4.96
N ASP A 180 6.80 22.19 -4.88
CA ASP A 180 5.63 22.57 -4.06
C ASP A 180 5.90 22.42 -2.54
N THR A 181 6.90 21.63 -2.16
CA THR A 181 7.18 21.26 -0.75
C THR A 181 8.63 21.45 -0.33
N SER A 182 9.53 21.79 -1.25
CA SER A 182 10.96 21.88 -0.94
C SER A 182 11.26 23.10 -0.07
N PHE A 183 11.88 22.87 1.10
CA PHE A 183 12.47 23.94 1.91
C PHE A 183 13.94 24.20 1.53
N LEU A 184 14.66 23.14 1.17
CA LEU A 184 16.05 23.15 0.75
C LEU A 184 16.25 22.03 -0.29
N GLU A 185 16.96 22.34 -1.37
CA GLU A 185 17.31 21.35 -2.38
C GLU A 185 18.06 20.16 -1.76
N GLY A 186 17.67 18.95 -2.14
CA GLY A 186 18.25 17.71 -1.61
C GLY A 186 17.80 17.32 -0.19
N LEU A 187 17.03 18.16 0.53
CA LEU A 187 16.51 17.86 1.87
C LEU A 187 15.12 17.19 1.81
N ASP A 188 15.07 15.92 2.18
CA ASP A 188 13.82 15.25 2.53
C ASP A 188 13.70 15.18 4.05
N LEU A 189 12.65 15.78 4.62
CA LEU A 189 12.40 15.76 6.07
C LEU A 189 10.91 15.60 6.30
N GLY A 190 10.53 14.82 7.31
CA GLY A 190 9.14 14.76 7.69
C GLY A 190 8.87 14.08 9.02
N VAL A 191 7.61 14.20 9.42
CA VAL A 191 7.02 13.52 10.57
C VAL A 191 5.65 13.01 10.17
N ASP A 192 5.32 11.80 10.58
CA ASP A 192 3.96 11.28 10.55
C ASP A 192 3.57 10.67 11.89
N VAL A 193 2.27 10.77 12.17
CA VAL A 193 1.64 10.16 13.34
C VAL A 193 0.33 9.55 12.88
N CYS A 194 0.12 8.29 13.22
CA CYS A 194 -1.04 7.48 12.92
C CYS A 194 -1.64 6.97 14.23
N THR A 195 -2.96 7.04 14.36
CA THR A 195 -3.71 6.46 15.47
C THR A 195 -4.67 5.40 14.94
N TYR A 196 -4.68 4.24 15.58
CA TYR A 196 -5.56 3.13 15.26
C TYR A 196 -6.78 3.15 16.17
N MET A 197 -7.97 3.05 15.57
CA MET A 197 -9.26 3.23 16.23
C MET A 197 -10.17 2.03 15.91
N PRO A 198 -10.31 1.06 16.82
CA PRO A 198 -11.33 0.02 16.68
C PRO A 198 -12.74 0.60 16.90
N VAL A 199 -13.64 0.43 15.92
CA VAL A 199 -15.06 0.79 16.05
C VAL A 199 -15.79 -0.36 16.76
N HIS A 200 -16.29 -0.11 17.97
CA HIS A 200 -16.80 -1.08 18.97
C HIS A 200 -15.74 -1.82 19.81
N ALA A 201 -14.88 -1.04 20.45
CA ALA A 201 -14.05 -1.47 21.57
C ALA A 201 -14.86 -1.64 22.88
N PRO A 202 -14.58 -2.64 23.73
CA PRO A 202 -14.97 -2.58 25.15
C PRO A 202 -14.41 -1.30 25.80
N ALA A 203 -15.08 -0.80 26.84
CA ALA A 203 -15.03 0.59 27.32
C ALA A 203 -13.66 1.17 27.77
N ASP A 204 -12.54 0.46 27.66
CA ASP A 204 -11.21 0.90 28.10
C ASP A 204 -10.10 0.46 27.12
N ILE A 205 -10.08 1.00 25.89
CA ILE A 205 -8.97 0.78 24.94
C ILE A 205 -8.11 2.04 24.81
N ASN A 206 -6.84 1.93 25.20
CA ASN A 206 -5.82 2.91 24.83
C ASN A 206 -5.51 2.75 23.33
N PHE A 207 -5.87 3.75 22.51
CA PHE A 207 -5.62 3.70 21.08
C PHE A 207 -4.11 3.56 20.79
N PRO A 208 -3.68 2.55 20.01
CA PRO A 208 -2.31 2.45 19.57
C PRO A 208 -1.97 3.65 18.68
N VAL A 209 -0.85 4.30 18.98
CA VAL A 209 -0.29 5.40 18.21
C VAL A 209 1.04 4.93 17.64
N TYR A 210 1.30 5.20 16.38
CA TYR A 210 2.58 4.95 15.72
C TYR A 210 3.00 6.18 14.95
N GLY A 211 4.29 6.47 14.92
CA GLY A 211 4.81 7.57 14.12
C GLY A 211 6.26 7.38 13.73
N LYS A 212 6.65 8.14 12.71
CA LYS A 212 8.01 8.22 12.19
C LYS A 212 8.43 9.67 12.09
N VAL A 213 9.66 9.96 12.49
CA VAL A 213 10.38 11.17 12.10
C VAL A 213 11.52 10.75 11.19
N TRP A 214 11.71 11.42 10.06
CA TRP A 214 12.79 11.13 9.14
C TRP A 214 13.41 12.40 8.60
N GLY A 215 14.70 12.30 8.30
CA GLY A 215 15.46 13.32 7.61
C GLY A 215 16.52 12.67 6.75
N SER A 216 16.72 13.22 5.56
CA SER A 216 17.83 12.87 4.70
C SER A 216 18.25 14.04 3.85
N TYR A 217 19.54 14.18 3.62
CA TYR A 217 20.10 15.23 2.80
C TYR A 217 20.98 14.63 1.72
N ARG A 218 20.63 14.87 0.45
CA ARG A 218 21.44 14.57 -0.71
C ARG A 218 22.29 15.79 -1.06
N HIS A 219 23.58 15.58 -1.19
CA HIS A 219 24.52 16.55 -1.72
C HIS A 219 25.13 16.01 -3.01
N ASP A 220 24.94 16.73 -4.11
CA ASP A 220 25.54 16.40 -5.40
C ASP A 220 26.98 16.91 -5.46
N MET A 221 27.90 16.03 -5.88
CA MET A 221 29.33 16.32 -6.00
C MET A 221 29.70 16.60 -7.46
N GLY A 222 28.87 17.40 -8.15
CA GLY A 222 28.98 17.65 -9.59
C GLY A 222 28.59 16.43 -10.43
N GLU A 223 29.22 16.27 -11.60
CA GLU A 223 28.93 15.17 -12.55
C GLU A 223 29.39 13.78 -12.06
N TYR A 224 30.16 13.72 -10.97
CA TYR A 224 30.82 12.49 -10.53
C TYR A 224 29.94 11.62 -9.64
N GLY A 225 28.87 12.16 -9.07
CA GLY A 225 27.95 11.41 -8.22
C GLY A 225 27.42 12.19 -7.04
N TRP A 226 26.88 11.48 -6.05
CA TRP A 226 26.20 12.09 -4.91
C TRP A 226 26.39 11.31 -3.62
N VAL A 227 26.23 12.02 -2.50
CA VAL A 227 26.19 11.45 -1.15
C VAL A 227 24.88 11.81 -0.49
N LYS A 228 24.26 10.84 0.17
CA LYS A 228 23.02 11.02 0.93
C LYS A 228 23.22 10.52 2.35
N VAL A 229 23.03 11.40 3.33
CA VAL A 229 22.95 11.01 4.74
C VAL A 229 21.48 10.90 5.14
N TYR A 230 21.15 9.96 6.02
CA TYR A 230 19.78 9.81 6.51
C TYR A 230 19.70 9.38 7.96
N ALA A 231 18.62 9.77 8.61
CA ALA A 231 18.23 9.32 9.94
C ALA A 231 16.70 9.18 10.01
N ASN A 232 16.25 8.08 10.59
CA ASN A 232 14.87 7.74 10.83
C ASN A 232 14.72 7.38 12.30
N LEU A 233 13.69 7.88 12.95
CA LEU A 233 13.27 7.49 14.28
C LEU A 233 11.81 7.06 14.20
N TYR A 234 11.49 5.94 14.80
CA TYR A 234 10.16 5.38 14.83
C TYR A 234 9.75 5.13 16.26
N GLY A 235 8.48 5.34 16.56
CA GLY A 235 7.92 5.10 17.88
C GLY A 235 6.49 4.60 17.79
N GLY A 236 6.07 3.79 18.75
CA GLY A 236 4.68 3.43 18.88
C GLY A 236 4.29 2.90 20.24
N THR A 237 2.98 2.88 20.49
CA THR A 237 2.35 2.42 21.72
C THR A 237 1.51 1.16 21.49
N ASN A 238 1.22 0.43 22.57
CA ASN A 238 0.17 -0.59 22.67
C ASN A 238 0.27 -1.74 21.65
N LYS A 239 1.47 -2.25 21.38
CA LYS A 239 1.67 -3.47 20.55
C LYS A 239 1.58 -4.73 21.42
N LYS A 240 0.94 -5.79 20.90
CA LYS A 240 0.77 -7.07 21.61
C LYS A 240 2.12 -7.71 21.98
N ASN A 241 2.27 -8.14 23.24
CA ASN A 241 3.52 -8.61 23.86
C ASN A 241 3.91 -10.09 23.55
N ASP A 242 3.31 -10.71 22.54
CA ASP A 242 3.49 -12.16 22.29
C ASP A 242 4.49 -12.47 21.15
N ALA A 243 5.22 -11.46 20.65
CA ALA A 243 6.13 -11.62 19.52
C ALA A 243 7.51 -12.21 19.94
N PRO A 244 8.11 -13.12 19.14
CA PRO A 244 9.47 -13.59 19.36
C PRO A 244 10.47 -12.43 19.38
N ALA A 245 11.58 -12.63 20.09
CA ALA A 245 12.43 -11.61 20.70
C ALA A 245 13.26 -10.69 19.78
N THR A 246 12.79 -10.34 18.59
CA THR A 246 13.69 -9.82 17.56
C THR A 246 13.61 -8.33 17.29
N LYS A 247 12.47 -7.62 17.49
CA LYS A 247 12.44 -6.16 17.18
C LYS A 247 11.54 -5.25 18.05
N TRP A 248 10.54 -5.76 18.77
CA TRP A 248 9.55 -4.91 19.48
C TRP A 248 8.91 -5.66 20.67
N LYS A 249 9.18 -5.25 21.92
CA LYS A 249 8.86 -6.05 23.13
C LYS A 249 8.06 -5.35 24.25
N ALA A 250 7.53 -4.14 24.05
CA ALA A 250 6.88 -3.39 25.14
C ALA A 250 5.68 -2.54 24.66
N GLU A 251 4.82 -2.17 25.61
CA GLU A 251 3.69 -1.22 25.45
C GLU A 251 4.14 0.13 24.87
N TYR A 252 5.42 0.48 25.03
CA TYR A 252 6.08 1.58 24.34
C TYR A 252 7.31 1.04 23.65
N CYS A 253 7.49 1.37 22.38
CA CYS A 253 8.61 0.82 21.63
C CYS A 253 9.11 1.80 20.58
N GLY A 254 10.42 1.82 20.36
CA GLY A 254 11.05 2.68 19.37
C GLY A 254 12.29 2.04 18.77
N TYR A 255 12.59 2.41 17.54
CA TYR A 255 13.83 2.06 16.87
C TYR A 255 14.29 3.23 16.01
N TYR A 256 15.57 3.26 15.72
CA TYR A 256 16.14 4.22 14.81
C TYR A 256 16.92 3.51 13.71
N GLU A 257 17.08 4.19 12.60
CA GLU A 257 17.91 3.77 11.49
C GLU A 257 18.62 5.00 10.92
N CYS A 258 19.94 4.97 10.85
CA CYS A 258 20.72 6.03 10.23
C CYS A 258 21.78 5.43 9.33
N GLY A 259 22.17 6.16 8.29
CA GLY A 259 23.17 5.67 7.36
C GLY A 259 23.60 6.72 6.35
N VAL A 260 24.51 6.27 5.50
CA VAL A 260 25.05 7.03 4.38
C VAL A 260 24.92 6.16 3.14
N VAL A 261 24.39 6.74 2.07
CA VAL A 261 24.33 6.13 0.73
C VAL A 261 25.17 6.98 -0.19
N VAL A 262 26.00 6.34 -1.00
CA VAL A 262 26.84 7.00 -2.00
C VAL A 262 26.59 6.39 -3.36
N SER A 263 26.52 7.23 -4.38
CA SER A 263 26.62 6.81 -5.78
C SER A 263 27.89 7.43 -6.37
N PRO A 264 28.99 6.66 -6.48
CA PRO A 264 30.28 7.21 -6.89
C PRO A 264 30.42 7.42 -8.41
N LEU A 265 29.42 7.04 -9.21
CA LEU A 265 29.33 7.26 -10.66
C LEU A 265 27.84 7.35 -11.05
N GLU A 266 27.39 8.45 -11.66
CA GLU A 266 26.14 8.45 -12.42
C GLU A 266 26.39 7.86 -13.83
N LYS A 267 25.39 7.15 -14.37
CA LYS A 267 25.41 6.58 -15.72
C LYS A 267 24.84 7.57 -16.71
#